data_AF-A0A8B8GPN8-F1
#
_entry.id   AF-A0A8B8GPN8-F1
#
_cell.length_a   1.000
_cell.length_b   1.000
_cell.length_c   1.000
_cell.angle_alpha   90.00
_cell.angle_beta   90.00
_cell.angle_gamma   90.00
#
_symmetry.space_group_name_H-M   'P 1'
#
loop_
_entity.id
_entity.type
_entity.pdbx_description
1 polymer ?
#
loop_
_entity_poly.entity_id
_entity_poly.type
_entity_poly.pdbx_seq_one_letter_code
_entity_poly.pdbx_strand_id
1 'polypeptide(L)'
;MSYPNGVKKELENELTPTQVKDQLSVQCNPEPYSYYTFCMTDIDLPNRLNPTGRKFQHWLVGIVPGGDINKGESFYAYVGPGPPPKSGISCSAMITHKVQCQIFSLEKPENNY
;
A
#
# COMPACT_ATOMS: atom_id res chain seq x y z
N MET A 1 -5.42 -10.34 4.63
CA MET A 1 -5.26 -8.89 4.84
C MET A 1 -6.51 -8.38 5.55
N SER A 2 -6.35 -7.67 6.66
CA SER A 2 -7.48 -7.24 7.51
C SER A 2 -7.27 -5.85 8.10
N TYR A 3 -8.32 -5.07 8.18
CA TYR A 3 -8.33 -3.77 8.84
C TYR A 3 -8.48 -3.93 10.37
N PRO A 4 -8.08 -2.92 11.18
CA PRO A 4 -8.18 -2.98 12.63
C PRO A 4 -9.61 -3.19 13.17
N ASN A 5 -10.62 -2.81 12.39
CA ASN A 5 -12.03 -3.04 12.68
C ASN A 5 -12.53 -4.47 12.38
N GLY A 6 -11.62 -5.39 12.01
CA GLY A 6 -11.92 -6.79 11.72
C GLY A 6 -12.39 -7.06 10.29
N VAL A 7 -12.59 -6.03 9.47
CA VAL A 7 -13.00 -6.20 8.07
C VAL A 7 -11.84 -6.75 7.25
N LYS A 8 -12.09 -7.83 6.50
CA LYS A 8 -11.10 -8.41 5.60
C LYS A 8 -11.12 -7.70 4.25
N LYS A 9 -9.95 -7.52 3.66
CA LYS A 9 -9.81 -7.10 2.28
C LYS A 9 -9.77 -8.33 1.39
N GLU A 10 -10.71 -8.42 0.46
CA GLU A 10 -10.84 -9.52 -0.50
C GLU A 10 -10.81 -8.95 -1.93
N LEU A 11 -10.63 -9.81 -2.92
CA LEU A 11 -10.74 -9.37 -4.31
C LEU A 11 -12.20 -8.98 -4.55
N GLU A 12 -12.43 -7.76 -5.05
CA GLU A 12 -13.76 -7.24 -5.42
C GLU A 12 -14.72 -6.89 -4.26
N ASN A 13 -14.24 -6.75 -3.02
CA ASN A 13 -15.13 -6.31 -1.94
C ASN A 13 -15.28 -4.79 -1.84
N GLU A 14 -16.53 -4.31 -1.76
CA GLU A 14 -16.84 -2.91 -1.51
C GLU A 14 -16.66 -2.57 -0.03
N LEU A 15 -15.85 -1.54 0.25
CA LEU A 15 -15.54 -1.08 1.59
C LEU A 15 -15.84 0.40 1.73
N THR A 16 -16.34 0.81 2.89
CA THR A 16 -16.64 2.21 3.20
C THR A 16 -15.37 2.95 3.65
N PRO A 17 -15.27 4.28 3.45
CA PRO A 17 -14.14 5.09 3.93
C PRO A 17 -13.83 4.89 5.41
N THR A 18 -14.87 4.77 6.24
CA THR A 18 -14.73 4.49 7.68
C THR A 18 -14.07 3.15 7.95
N GLN A 19 -14.33 2.14 7.11
CA GLN A 19 -13.74 0.81 7.26
C GLN A 19 -12.27 0.77 6.85
N VAL A 20 -11.85 1.66 5.95
CA VAL A 20 -10.50 1.72 5.37
C VAL A 20 -9.73 2.97 5.80
N LYS A 21 -10.14 3.61 6.91
CA LYS A 21 -9.48 4.83 7.40
C LYS A 21 -8.08 4.54 7.96
N ASP A 22 -7.90 3.36 8.55
CA ASP A 22 -6.67 2.94 9.23
C ASP A 22 -5.92 1.92 8.37
N GLN A 23 -4.61 1.87 8.53
CA GLN A 23 -3.74 0.92 7.82
C GLN A 23 -4.15 -0.53 8.13
N LEU A 24 -4.21 -1.36 7.08
CA LEU A 24 -4.47 -2.79 7.24
C LEU A 24 -3.25 -3.56 7.77
N SER A 25 -3.51 -4.65 8.47
CA SER A 25 -2.51 -5.67 8.75
C SER A 25 -2.38 -6.63 7.56
N VAL A 26 -1.13 -6.86 7.18
CA VAL A 26 -0.76 -7.84 6.17
C VAL A 26 -0.14 -9.03 6.88
N GLN A 27 -0.79 -10.18 6.77
CA GLN A 27 -0.20 -11.47 7.08
C GLN A 27 -0.12 -12.24 5.76
N CYS A 28 1.09 -12.37 5.23
CA CYS A 28 1.39 -13.31 4.16
C CYS A 28 2.27 -14.43 4.74
N ASN A 29 2.26 -15.60 4.10
CA ASN A 29 3.25 -16.64 4.38
C ASN A 29 4.47 -16.31 3.51
N PRO A 30 5.51 -15.66 4.05
CA PRO A 30 6.64 -15.25 3.25
C PRO A 30 7.49 -16.44 2.84
N GLU A 31 8.08 -16.36 1.65
CA GLU A 31 9.21 -17.23 1.35
C GLU A 31 10.45 -16.75 2.12
N PRO A 32 11.32 -17.68 2.58
CA PRO A 32 12.59 -17.32 3.20
C PRO A 32 13.42 -16.39 2.29
N TYR A 33 14.11 -15.42 2.91
CA TYR A 33 15.02 -14.49 2.23
C TYR A 33 14.39 -13.64 1.11
N SER A 34 13.06 -13.49 1.11
CA SER A 34 12.34 -12.66 0.14
C SER A 34 11.98 -11.29 0.70
N TYR A 35 11.99 -10.30 -0.19
CA TYR A 35 11.52 -8.94 0.07
C TYR A 35 10.23 -8.69 -0.68
N TYR A 36 9.36 -7.88 -0.08
CA TYR A 36 8.08 -7.52 -0.66
C TYR A 36 7.92 -6.00 -0.73
N THR A 37 7.18 -5.57 -1.74
CA THR A 37 6.70 -4.20 -1.87
C THR A 37 5.19 -4.22 -1.92
N PHE A 38 4.57 -3.36 -1.12
CA PHE A 38 3.14 -3.15 -1.02
C PHE A 38 2.82 -1.76 -1.55
N CYS A 39 1.92 -1.72 -2.52
CA CYS A 39 1.51 -0.52 -3.21
C CYS A 39 -0.02 -0.43 -3.17
N MET A 40 -0.56 0.70 -2.74
CA MET A 40 -1.99 1.00 -2.87
C MET A 40 -2.16 2.27 -3.67
N THR A 41 -2.87 2.17 -4.79
CA THR A 41 -3.05 3.25 -5.74
C THR A 41 -4.52 3.36 -6.12
N ASP A 42 -5.05 4.58 -6.14
CA ASP A 42 -6.36 4.86 -6.72
C ASP A 42 -6.19 5.17 -8.22
N ILE A 43 -6.88 4.37 -9.03
CA ILE A 43 -6.82 4.44 -10.49
C ILE A 43 -7.99 5.23 -11.09
N ASP A 44 -9.00 5.57 -10.28
CA ASP A 44 -10.29 6.12 -10.71
C ASP A 44 -10.47 7.60 -10.34
N LEU A 45 -9.45 8.30 -9.84
CA LEU A 45 -9.62 9.71 -9.42
C LEU A 45 -9.75 10.70 -10.60
N PRO A 46 -10.64 11.72 -10.50
CA PRO A 46 -11.63 11.97 -9.42
C PRO A 46 -12.92 11.12 -9.52
N ASN A 47 -13.21 10.54 -10.68
CA ASN A 47 -14.21 9.49 -10.86
C ASN A 47 -13.87 8.62 -12.08
N ARG A 48 -14.42 7.39 -12.11
CA ARG A 48 -14.17 6.39 -13.15
C ARG A 48 -14.46 6.88 -14.59
N LEU A 49 -15.39 7.81 -14.75
CA LEU A 49 -15.82 8.32 -16.06
C LEU A 49 -14.86 9.38 -16.62
N ASN A 50 -14.16 10.13 -15.75
CA ASN A 50 -13.19 11.15 -16.16
C ASN A 50 -11.96 11.13 -15.23
N PRO A 51 -11.06 10.14 -15.36
CA PRO A 51 -9.96 9.94 -14.45
C PRO A 51 -8.78 10.88 -14.79
N THR A 52 -8.98 12.19 -14.61
CA THR A 52 -7.95 13.22 -14.86
C THR A 52 -6.86 13.25 -13.80
N GLY A 53 -7.07 12.59 -12.65
CA GLY A 53 -6.17 12.50 -11.51
C GLY A 53 -5.59 11.11 -11.29
N ARG A 54 -5.45 10.30 -12.36
CA ARG A 54 -4.83 8.96 -12.29
C ARG A 54 -3.54 9.02 -11.46
N LYS A 55 -3.40 8.08 -10.52
CA LYS A 55 -2.21 7.81 -9.68
C LYS A 55 -2.14 8.58 -8.36
N PHE A 56 -3.21 8.63 -7.57
CA PHE A 56 -3.00 8.94 -6.15
C PHE A 56 -2.46 7.71 -5.44
N GLN A 57 -1.22 7.82 -4.98
CA GLN A 57 -0.56 6.77 -4.21
C GLN A 57 -1.01 6.87 -2.75
N HIS A 58 -1.96 6.02 -2.36
CA HIS A 58 -2.47 5.95 -0.99
C HIS A 58 -1.46 5.36 -0.02
N TRP A 59 -0.58 4.48 -0.50
CA TRP A 59 0.38 3.81 0.38
C TRP A 59 1.50 3.13 -0.40
N LEU A 60 2.75 3.25 0.06
CA LEU A 60 3.87 2.50 -0.51
C LEU A 60 4.85 2.09 0.61
N VAL A 61 4.99 0.80 0.80
CA VAL A 61 6.00 0.22 1.70
C VAL A 61 6.84 -0.76 0.90
N GLY A 62 8.15 -0.57 0.90
CA GLY A 62 9.08 -1.48 0.23
C GLY A 62 10.05 -2.13 1.20
N ILE A 63 10.89 -3.00 0.66
CA ILE A 63 11.95 -3.69 1.40
C ILE A 63 11.37 -4.40 2.64
N VAL A 64 10.17 -4.99 2.53
CA VAL A 64 9.54 -5.70 3.64
C VAL A 64 10.18 -7.08 3.79
N PRO A 65 10.98 -7.35 4.84
CA PRO A 65 11.64 -8.64 5.01
C PRO A 65 10.63 -9.66 5.53
N GLY A 66 10.48 -10.78 4.83
CA GLY A 66 9.62 -11.86 5.30
C GLY A 66 8.16 -11.44 5.47
N GLY A 67 7.68 -10.46 4.70
CA GLY A 67 6.26 -10.10 4.66
C GLY A 67 5.71 -9.35 5.88
N ASP A 68 6.51 -9.11 6.92
CA ASP A 68 6.11 -8.31 8.08
C ASP A 68 6.24 -6.82 7.75
N ILE A 69 5.12 -6.21 7.34
CA ILE A 69 5.09 -4.84 6.83
C ILE A 69 5.62 -3.79 7.80
N ASN A 70 5.60 -4.07 9.11
CA ASN A 70 6.14 -3.18 10.14
C ASN A 70 7.68 -3.11 10.12
N LYS A 71 8.33 -4.08 9.49
CA LYS A 71 9.78 -4.12 9.28
C LYS A 71 10.21 -3.54 7.94
N GLY A 72 9.27 -3.12 7.10
CA GLY A 72 9.56 -2.47 5.83
C GLY A 72 9.84 -0.98 5.96
N GLU A 73 10.32 -0.40 4.87
CA GLU A 73 10.52 1.04 4.74
C GLU A 73 9.30 1.69 4.09
N SER A 74 8.68 2.65 4.79
CA SER A 74 7.53 3.40 4.29
C SER A 74 8.00 4.58 3.44
N PHE A 75 7.85 4.48 2.12
CA PHE A 75 8.13 5.57 1.17
C PHE A 75 6.99 6.58 1.11
N TYR A 76 5.74 6.10 1.20
CA TYR A 76 4.55 6.94 1.31
C TYR A 76 3.68 6.41 2.44
N ALA A 77 3.40 7.26 3.42
CA ALA A 77 2.54 6.93 4.56
C ALA A 77 1.13 6.55 4.10
N TYR A 78 0.44 5.71 4.89
CA TYR A 78 -0.91 5.29 4.58
C TYR A 78 -1.89 6.47 4.66
N VAL A 79 -2.62 6.69 3.57
CA VAL A 79 -3.76 7.60 3.49
C VAL A 79 -4.98 6.79 3.08
N GLY A 80 -5.98 6.73 3.95
CA GLY A 80 -7.22 6.00 3.67
C GLY A 80 -7.96 6.54 2.44
N PRO A 81 -8.64 5.68 1.66
CA PRO A 81 -9.54 6.11 0.58
C PRO A 81 -10.63 7.05 1.09
N GLY A 82 -10.73 8.23 0.46
CA GLY A 82 -11.71 9.27 0.82
C GLY A 82 -12.28 9.95 -0.43
N PRO A 83 -13.10 9.25 -1.23
CA PRO A 83 -13.70 9.83 -2.43
C PRO A 83 -14.52 11.09 -2.12
N PRO A 84 -14.45 12.15 -2.95
CA PRO A 84 -15.27 13.34 -2.78
C PRO A 84 -16.77 13.01 -2.78
N PRO A 85 -17.62 13.78 -2.08
CA PRO A 85 -19.06 13.58 -2.14
C PRO A 85 -19.56 13.58 -3.60
N LYS A 86 -20.42 12.61 -3.93
CA LYS A 86 -21.04 12.42 -5.27
C LYS A 86 -20.11 11.92 -6.38
N SER A 87 -18.88 11.47 -6.08
CA SER A 87 -17.98 10.87 -7.09
C SER A 87 -18.31 9.42 -7.46
N GLY A 88 -19.25 8.78 -6.75
CA GLY A 88 -19.55 7.36 -6.89
C GLY A 88 -18.52 6.47 -6.20
N ILE A 89 -18.53 5.17 -6.51
CA ILE A 89 -17.58 4.19 -5.97
C ILE A 89 -16.21 4.43 -6.62
N SER A 90 -15.16 4.61 -5.80
CA SER A 90 -13.77 4.68 -6.26
C SER A 90 -13.10 3.31 -6.13
N CYS A 91 -12.49 2.80 -7.19
CA CYS A 91 -11.74 1.54 -7.13
C CYS A 91 -10.28 1.82 -6.73
N SER A 92 -9.92 1.54 -5.48
CA SER A 92 -8.52 1.51 -5.07
C SER A 92 -7.92 0.12 -5.26
N ALA A 93 -6.92 -0.01 -6.13
CA ALA A 93 -6.17 -1.24 -6.31
C ALA A 93 -5.05 -1.33 -5.27
N MET A 94 -4.87 -2.51 -4.67
CA MET A 94 -3.67 -2.81 -3.88
C MET A 94 -2.92 -3.94 -4.54
N ILE A 95 -1.66 -3.65 -4.84
CA ILE A 95 -0.75 -4.55 -5.54
C ILE A 95 0.34 -4.92 -4.54
N THR A 96 0.51 -6.22 -4.35
CA THR A 96 1.67 -6.78 -3.65
C THR A 96 2.59 -7.36 -4.70
N HIS A 97 3.84 -6.91 -4.71
CA HIS A 97 4.86 -7.46 -5.59
C HIS A 97 5.98 -8.06 -4.75
N LYS A 98 6.34 -9.32 -5.06
CA LYS A 98 7.56 -9.94 -4.52
C LYS A 98 8.73 -9.34 -5.28
N VAL A 99 9.64 -8.68 -4.57
CA VAL A 99 10.85 -8.15 -5.18
C VAL A 99 12.00 -9.09 -4.89
N GLN A 100 12.61 -9.60 -5.95
CA GLN A 100 13.87 -10.31 -5.86
C GLN A 100 15.01 -9.27 -5.85
N CYS A 101 15.25 -8.65 -4.69
CA CYS A 101 16.32 -7.67 -4.52
C CYS A 101 17.64 -8.37 -4.16
N GLN A 102 18.71 -8.09 -4.90
CA GLN A 102 20.06 -8.17 -4.36
C GLN A 102 20.29 -6.94 -3.49
N ILE A 103 20.63 -7.13 -2.22
CA ILE A 103 20.94 -6.03 -1.31
C ILE A 103 22.33 -5.53 -1.64
N PHE A 104 22.43 -4.28 -2.11
CA PHE A 104 23.68 -3.55 -2.13
C PHE A 104 23.72 -2.66 -0.89
N SER A 105 24.59 -2.98 0.07
CA SER A 105 24.90 -2.03 1.14
C SER A 105 25.82 -0.96 0.57
N LEU A 106 25.34 0.29 0.52
CA LEU A 106 26.18 1.45 0.31
C LEU A 106 26.52 1.99 1.69
N GLU A 107 27.81 1.99 2.06
CA GLU A 107 28.28 2.66 3.26
C GLU A 107 27.88 4.14 3.16
N LYS A 108 27.27 4.67 4.22
CA LYS A 108 27.06 6.13 4.30
C LYS A 108 28.44 6.78 4.32
N PRO A 109 28.71 7.80 3.50
CA PRO A 109 29.95 8.55 3.63
C PRO A 109 30.02 9.11 5.05
N GLU A 110 31.14 8.87 5.73
CA GLU A 110 31.43 9.50 7.01
C GLU A 110 31.42 11.02 6.81
N ASN A 111 30.46 11.69 7.43
CA ASN A 111 30.37 13.14 7.41
C ASN A 111 31.56 13.71 8.20
N ASN A 112 32.61 14.11 7.49
CA ASN A 112 33.63 15.03 7.99
C ASN A 112 33.32 16.44 7.46
N TYR A 113 32.49 17.18 8.19
CA TYR A 113 32.44 18.66 8.17
C TYR A 113 32.08 19.18 9.55
#